data_AF-A0A8S3RKY3-F1
#
_entry.id   AF-A0A8S3RKY3-F1
#
_cell.length_a   1.000
_cell.length_b   1.000
_cell.length_c   1.000
_cell.angle_alpha   90.00
_cell.angle_beta   90.00
_cell.angle_gamma   90.00
#
_symmetry.space_group_name_H-M   'P 1'
#
loop_
_entity.id
_entity.type
_entity.pdbx_description
1 polymer ?
#
loop_
_entity_poly.entity_id
_entity_poly.type
_entity_poly.pdbx_seq_one_letter_code
_entity_poly.pdbx_strand_id
1 'polypeptide(L)'
;MVSNNIYLRHTNALSQASVLNRQDLRELDESSSIHHQNEISHHVRAGFKNYYVNHNGQILSSHVNPSIKIAATQCVSQTSHYKAAQMIGLMVKHMSYNVFSGIATRGHGVGIFCSNEKVTVFPEFYSLRNKAGCGSSCSGSCRSTCSSDGRKFEDLDGVTNNLSGVREDRINCNNFAGAENILVHEFAHQVYNYMPSSDHNRIDYVYNYANQHHIWTVGTYAMTNPSEFWAEATQAFFHVTGRSDVTGGLNMCNNGQYVCRSESEGRAYLQKRDPWLFEELSKVYTNSQPNTPSGLTAC
;
A
#
# COMPACT_ATOMS: atom_id res chain seq x y z
N MET A 1 20.44 14.68 34.01
CA MET A 1 19.58 13.49 34.16
C MET A 1 19.58 12.76 32.83
N VAL A 2 19.74 11.44 32.90
CA VAL A 2 20.49 10.60 31.96
C VAL A 2 19.86 10.51 30.58
N SER A 3 20.65 10.88 29.57
CA SER A 3 20.46 10.56 28.15
C SER A 3 20.74 9.08 27.91
N ASN A 4 19.85 8.38 27.19
CA ASN A 4 20.17 7.07 26.62
C ASN A 4 20.21 7.18 25.09
N ASN A 5 21.43 7.39 24.59
CA ASN A 5 21.88 6.95 23.28
C ASN A 5 22.01 5.43 23.28
N ILE A 6 21.47 4.73 22.28
CA ILE A 6 22.04 3.45 21.84
C ILE A 6 22.18 3.49 20.31
N TYR A 7 23.44 3.44 19.90
CA TYR A 7 23.96 3.39 18.55
C TYR A 7 24.21 1.91 18.14
N LEU A 8 23.94 1.59 16.87
CA LEU A 8 24.57 0.55 16.00
C LEU A 8 24.83 -0.88 16.53
N ARG A 9 24.44 -1.90 15.73
CA ARG A 9 25.35 -2.73 14.90
C ARG A 9 24.66 -3.90 14.19
N HIS A 10 25.09 -4.12 12.94
CA HIS A 10 24.96 -5.36 12.18
C HIS A 10 25.64 -6.56 12.85
N THR A 11 25.07 -7.76 12.73
CA THR A 11 25.84 -9.02 12.61
C THR A 11 25.03 -10.10 11.88
N ASN A 12 25.67 -10.71 10.87
CA ASN A 12 25.36 -12.00 10.27
C ASN A 12 25.43 -13.13 11.31
N ALA A 13 24.54 -14.10 11.22
CA ALA A 13 24.56 -15.39 11.91
C ALA A 13 23.64 -16.35 11.12
N LEU A 14 23.95 -17.59 10.75
CA LEU A 14 25.07 -18.49 11.03
C LEU A 14 25.06 -19.59 9.94
N SER A 15 26.23 -19.93 9.41
CA SER A 15 26.53 -21.28 8.93
C SER A 15 27.00 -22.11 10.13
N GLN A 16 26.43 -23.29 10.34
CA GLN A 16 27.09 -24.52 10.78
C GLN A 16 26.00 -25.56 11.12
N ALA A 17 25.93 -26.64 10.34
CA ALA A 17 25.27 -27.87 10.73
C ALA A 17 26.27 -29.01 10.48
N SER A 18 26.68 -29.64 11.57
CA SER A 18 27.56 -30.80 11.62
C SER A 18 26.83 -32.09 11.19
N VAL A 19 27.63 -33.02 10.70
CA VAL A 19 27.32 -34.35 10.17
C VAL A 19 26.37 -35.16 11.09
N LEU A 20 25.25 -35.62 10.52
CA LEU A 20 24.40 -36.68 11.07
C LEU A 20 24.48 -37.94 10.19
N ASN A 21 24.49 -39.10 10.84
CA ASN A 21 24.77 -40.42 10.27
C ASN A 21 23.57 -40.95 9.46
N ARG A 22 23.82 -41.69 8.37
CA ARG A 22 22.81 -42.08 7.35
C ARG A 22 21.73 -43.09 7.81
N GLN A 23 21.83 -43.64 9.02
CA GLN A 23 20.86 -44.62 9.53
C GLN A 23 19.71 -44.01 10.34
N ASP A 24 19.89 -42.83 10.97
CA ASP A 24 18.83 -42.16 11.74
C ASP A 24 17.79 -41.41 10.87
N LEU A 25 18.09 -41.25 9.57
CA LEU A 25 17.22 -40.55 8.62
C LEU A 25 16.08 -41.40 8.04
N ARG A 26 16.03 -42.71 8.33
CA ARG A 26 14.98 -43.60 7.79
C ARG A 26 13.82 -43.86 8.76
N GLU A 27 14.02 -43.75 10.07
CA GLU A 27 12.92 -43.96 11.05
C GLU A 27 12.12 -42.69 11.36
N LEU A 28 12.64 -41.50 11.06
CA LEU A 28 11.89 -40.23 11.16
C LEU A 28 10.96 -39.97 9.96
N ASP A 29 11.13 -40.70 8.86
CA ASP A 29 10.36 -40.51 7.62
C ASP A 29 9.01 -41.26 7.65
N GLU A 30 8.91 -42.37 8.38
CA GLU A 30 7.67 -43.17 8.46
C GLU A 30 6.67 -42.65 9.51
N SER A 31 7.12 -42.03 10.60
CA SER A 31 6.19 -41.45 11.60
C SER A 31 5.68 -40.06 11.22
N SER A 32 6.41 -39.33 10.36
CA SER A 32 6.02 -38.03 9.82
C SER A 32 4.91 -38.14 8.75
N SER A 33 4.83 -39.28 8.06
CA SER A 33 3.89 -39.51 6.96
C SER A 33 2.44 -39.65 7.42
N ILE A 34 2.22 -40.21 8.62
CA ILE A 34 0.88 -40.56 9.11
C ILE A 34 0.18 -39.37 9.79
N HIS A 35 0.92 -38.40 10.34
CA HIS A 35 0.34 -37.22 10.97
C HIS A 35 0.17 -35.99 10.06
N HIS A 36 0.76 -35.99 8.85
CA HIS A 36 0.66 -34.85 7.93
C HIS A 36 -0.50 -34.94 6.93
N GLN A 37 -1.23 -36.07 6.91
CA GLN A 37 -2.34 -36.27 5.96
C GLN A 37 -3.70 -35.72 6.44
N ASN A 38 -3.81 -35.23 7.69
CA ASN A 38 -5.08 -34.76 8.26
C ASN A 38 -5.22 -33.23 8.41
N GLU A 39 -4.25 -32.42 7.95
CA GLU A 39 -4.35 -30.95 7.93
C GLU A 39 -4.33 -30.33 6.52
N ILE A 40 -4.54 -31.12 5.47
CA ILE A 40 -4.79 -30.59 4.12
C ILE A 40 -6.29 -30.27 3.99
N SER A 41 -6.75 -29.31 4.79
CA SER A 41 -8.06 -28.69 4.60
C SER A 41 -8.00 -27.81 3.35
N HIS A 42 -8.50 -28.34 2.24
CA HIS A 42 -9.02 -27.65 1.05
C HIS A 42 -8.53 -26.19 0.84
N HIS A 43 -7.25 -25.98 0.52
CA HIS A 43 -6.85 -24.78 -0.19
C HIS A 43 -7.18 -24.95 -1.67
N VAL A 44 -8.46 -24.72 -2.01
CA VAL A 44 -8.82 -24.38 -3.39
C VAL A 44 -7.99 -23.15 -3.72
N ARG A 45 -6.99 -23.30 -4.60
CA ARG A 45 -6.17 -22.19 -5.09
C ARG A 45 -7.14 -21.11 -5.56
N ALA A 46 -7.19 -19.99 -4.87
CA ALA A 46 -8.17 -18.95 -5.18
C ALA A 46 -8.02 -18.58 -6.66
N GLY A 47 -9.08 -18.82 -7.45
CA GLY A 47 -9.13 -18.32 -8.81
C GLY A 47 -9.19 -16.79 -8.73
N PHE A 48 -8.38 -16.09 -9.52
CA PHE A 48 -8.44 -14.63 -9.60
C PHE A 48 -9.01 -14.19 -10.94
N LYS A 49 -9.93 -13.22 -10.91
CA LYS A 49 -10.32 -12.45 -12.09
C LYS A 49 -9.30 -11.33 -12.29
N ASN A 50 -8.99 -10.99 -13.53
CA ASN A 50 -7.98 -9.98 -13.82
C ASN A 50 -8.47 -8.95 -14.84
N TYR A 51 -8.20 -7.69 -14.53
CA TYR A 51 -8.08 -6.61 -15.51
C TYR A 51 -6.63 -6.16 -15.57
N TYR A 52 -6.28 -5.43 -16.62
CA TYR A 52 -4.98 -4.80 -16.75
C TYR A 52 -5.15 -3.33 -17.12
N VAL A 53 -4.30 -2.46 -16.59
CA VAL A 53 -4.33 -1.02 -16.88
C VAL A 53 -3.01 -0.63 -17.54
N ASN A 54 -3.06 -0.07 -18.74
CA ASN A 54 -1.87 0.44 -19.43
C ASN A 54 -1.54 1.89 -19.04
N HIS A 55 -0.45 2.42 -19.57
CA HIS A 55 0.04 3.77 -19.24
C HIS A 55 -0.95 4.89 -19.61
N ASN A 56 -1.78 4.68 -20.63
CA ASN A 56 -2.81 5.63 -21.03
C ASN A 56 -4.07 5.55 -20.14
N GLY A 57 -4.03 4.76 -19.07
CA GLY A 57 -5.17 4.51 -18.19
C GLY A 57 -6.26 3.64 -18.81
N GLN A 58 -5.98 2.94 -19.92
CA GLN A 58 -6.96 2.07 -20.58
C GLN A 58 -7.05 0.74 -19.86
N ILE A 59 -8.29 0.28 -19.63
CA ILE A 59 -8.59 -1.02 -19.02
C ILE A 59 -8.63 -2.08 -20.12
N LEU A 60 -7.93 -3.20 -19.89
CA LEU A 60 -7.73 -4.29 -20.82
C LEU A 60 -8.17 -5.60 -20.17
N SER A 61 -8.75 -6.50 -20.96
CA SER A 61 -9.14 -7.85 -20.53
C SER A 61 -7.98 -8.86 -20.59
N SER A 62 -6.89 -8.51 -21.26
CA SER A 62 -5.70 -9.33 -21.41
C SER A 62 -4.43 -8.54 -21.08
N HIS A 63 -3.40 -9.27 -20.65
CA HIS A 63 -2.13 -8.65 -20.29
C HIS A 63 -1.42 -8.11 -21.54
N VAL A 64 -0.95 -6.86 -21.44
CA VAL A 64 0.01 -6.27 -22.38
C VAL A 64 1.20 -5.76 -21.57
N ASN A 65 2.41 -5.85 -22.11
CA ASN A 65 3.59 -5.34 -21.40
C ASN A 65 3.95 -3.93 -21.91
N PRO A 66 4.12 -2.91 -21.04
CA PRO A 66 3.82 -2.89 -19.60
C PRO A 66 2.35 -2.60 -19.29
N SER A 67 1.78 -3.31 -18.31
CA SER A 67 0.47 -3.02 -17.72
C SER A 67 0.42 -3.43 -16.25
N ILE A 68 -0.37 -2.71 -15.47
CA ILE A 68 -0.61 -3.00 -14.05
C ILE A 68 -1.77 -3.99 -13.96
N LYS A 69 -1.55 -5.12 -13.29
CA LYS A 69 -2.58 -6.13 -13.02
C LYS A 69 -3.51 -5.67 -11.91
N ILE A 70 -4.82 -5.80 -12.14
CA ILE A 70 -5.86 -5.61 -11.14
C ILE A 70 -6.52 -6.97 -10.92
N ALA A 71 -6.09 -7.69 -9.90
CA ALA A 71 -6.61 -8.99 -9.52
C ALA A 71 -7.80 -8.85 -8.55
N ALA A 72 -8.77 -9.74 -8.64
CA ALA A 72 -9.88 -9.82 -7.69
C ALA A 72 -10.21 -11.28 -7.37
N THR A 73 -10.53 -11.58 -6.11
CA THR A 73 -11.05 -12.90 -5.72
C THR A 73 -12.42 -13.15 -6.37
N GLN A 74 -12.86 -14.41 -6.40
CA GLN A 74 -14.07 -14.78 -7.16
C GLN A 74 -15.33 -14.09 -6.66
N CYS A 75 -15.47 -13.87 -5.36
CA CYS A 75 -16.67 -13.27 -4.77
C CYS A 75 -16.80 -11.75 -5.01
N VAL A 76 -15.71 -11.06 -5.39
CA VAL A 76 -15.76 -9.61 -5.66
C VAL A 76 -16.68 -9.36 -6.84
N SER A 77 -17.60 -8.41 -6.76
CA SER A 77 -18.51 -8.11 -7.86
C SER A 77 -17.75 -7.59 -9.10
N GLN A 78 -18.30 -7.85 -10.29
CA GLN A 78 -17.73 -7.34 -11.54
C GLN A 78 -17.64 -5.80 -11.53
N THR A 79 -18.65 -5.14 -10.96
CA THR A 79 -18.72 -3.69 -10.82
C THR A 79 -17.57 -3.15 -9.98
N SER A 80 -17.31 -3.73 -8.81
CA SER A 80 -16.21 -3.29 -7.94
C SER A 80 -14.85 -3.56 -8.57
N HIS A 81 -14.67 -4.71 -9.21
CA HIS A 81 -13.43 -5.02 -9.92
C HIS A 81 -13.14 -4.02 -11.05
N TYR A 82 -14.16 -3.65 -11.83
CA TYR A 82 -14.04 -2.63 -12.86
C TYR A 82 -13.81 -1.23 -12.27
N LYS A 83 -14.52 -0.85 -11.20
CA LYS A 83 -14.32 0.44 -10.51
C LYS A 83 -12.88 0.59 -9.98
N ALA A 84 -12.31 -0.46 -9.40
CA ALA A 84 -10.90 -0.47 -9.01
C ALA A 84 -9.96 -0.24 -10.21
N ALA A 85 -10.20 -0.92 -11.34
CA ALA A 85 -9.43 -0.71 -12.56
C ALA A 85 -9.57 0.72 -13.12
N GLN A 86 -10.77 1.33 -13.01
CA GLN A 86 -10.98 2.73 -13.38
C GLN A 86 -10.19 3.68 -12.49
N MET A 87 -10.21 3.49 -11.16
CA MET A 87 -9.43 4.32 -10.23
C MET A 87 -7.93 4.27 -10.56
N ILE A 88 -7.37 3.08 -10.78
CA ILE A 88 -5.96 2.96 -11.19
C ILE A 88 -5.72 3.59 -12.56
N GLY A 89 -6.64 3.40 -13.52
CA GLY A 89 -6.59 4.05 -14.83
C GLY A 89 -6.48 5.57 -14.72
N LEU A 90 -7.29 6.20 -13.86
CA LEU A 90 -7.26 7.64 -13.63
C LEU A 90 -5.97 8.11 -12.96
N MET A 91 -5.43 7.35 -12.00
CA MET A 91 -4.14 7.67 -11.37
C MET A 91 -2.96 7.64 -12.36
N VAL A 92 -2.96 6.71 -13.31
CA VAL A 92 -1.79 6.47 -14.18
C VAL A 92 -1.87 7.15 -15.53
N LYS A 93 -3.06 7.57 -15.99
CA LYS A 93 -3.29 8.14 -17.33
C LYS A 93 -2.34 9.29 -17.71
N HIS A 94 -1.89 10.06 -16.73
CA HIS A 94 -1.00 11.20 -16.91
C HIS A 94 0.35 11.04 -16.18
N MET A 95 0.58 9.86 -15.59
CA MET A 95 1.79 9.56 -14.84
C MET A 95 3.02 9.59 -15.75
N SER A 96 4.18 9.93 -15.20
CA SER A 96 5.43 9.76 -15.95
C SER A 96 5.65 8.30 -16.38
N TYR A 97 6.05 8.07 -17.64
CA TYR A 97 6.25 6.71 -18.15
C TYR A 97 7.29 5.92 -17.36
N ASN A 98 8.35 6.58 -16.88
CA ASN A 98 9.40 5.92 -16.09
C ASN A 98 8.86 5.39 -14.75
N VAL A 99 7.97 6.16 -14.11
CA VAL A 99 7.29 5.74 -12.89
C VAL A 99 6.32 4.60 -13.19
N PHE A 100 5.47 4.77 -14.21
CA PHE A 100 4.52 3.73 -14.62
C PHE A 100 5.20 2.41 -14.95
N SER A 101 6.26 2.45 -15.77
CA SER A 101 7.03 1.27 -16.18
C SER A 101 7.64 0.57 -14.98
N GLY A 102 8.17 1.32 -14.02
CA GLY A 102 8.70 0.77 -12.78
C GLY A 102 7.66 -0.04 -12.00
N ILE A 103 6.45 0.49 -11.83
CA ILE A 103 5.34 -0.20 -11.15
C ILE A 103 4.86 -1.40 -11.97
N ALA A 104 4.63 -1.22 -13.27
CA ALA A 104 4.06 -2.24 -14.14
C ALA A 104 4.98 -3.45 -14.37
N THR A 105 6.29 -3.27 -14.24
CA THR A 105 7.28 -4.34 -14.47
C THR A 105 7.81 -4.99 -13.20
N ARG A 106 7.79 -4.27 -12.05
CA ARG A 106 8.36 -4.75 -10.78
C ARG A 106 7.32 -4.98 -9.69
N GLY A 107 6.21 -4.24 -9.71
CA GLY A 107 5.08 -4.44 -8.82
C GLY A 107 4.18 -5.59 -9.28
N HIS A 108 3.45 -6.18 -8.34
CA HIS A 108 2.48 -7.23 -8.63
C HIS A 108 1.06 -6.67 -8.88
N GLY A 109 0.89 -5.35 -8.74
CA GLY A 109 -0.34 -4.62 -9.04
C GLY A 109 -1.26 -4.45 -7.84
N VAL A 110 -2.56 -4.59 -8.07
CA VAL A 110 -3.63 -4.41 -7.08
C VAL A 110 -4.41 -5.71 -6.90
N GLY A 111 -4.78 -6.02 -5.67
CA GLY A 111 -5.63 -7.15 -5.31
C GLY A 111 -6.88 -6.70 -4.56
N ILE A 112 -8.06 -7.07 -5.06
CA ILE A 112 -9.35 -6.80 -4.41
C ILE A 112 -9.89 -8.10 -3.78
N PHE A 113 -10.29 -8.03 -2.51
CA PHE A 113 -10.84 -9.17 -1.76
C PHE A 113 -12.17 -8.81 -1.09
N CYS A 114 -12.99 -9.81 -0.80
CA CYS A 114 -14.34 -9.62 -0.26
C CYS A 114 -14.32 -9.28 1.23
N SER A 115 -15.44 -8.77 1.74
CA SER A 115 -15.60 -8.42 3.16
C SER A 115 -15.50 -9.60 4.13
N ASN A 116 -15.81 -10.81 3.66
CA ASN A 116 -15.68 -12.06 4.41
C ASN A 116 -14.31 -12.74 4.24
N GLU A 117 -13.43 -12.16 3.43
CA GLU A 117 -12.06 -12.63 3.24
C GLU A 117 -11.08 -11.77 4.04
N LYS A 118 -9.86 -12.27 4.18
CA LYS A 118 -8.72 -11.51 4.70
C LYS A 118 -7.77 -11.21 3.55
N VAL A 119 -7.03 -10.12 3.65
CA VAL A 119 -6.04 -9.74 2.63
C VAL A 119 -4.99 -10.84 2.39
N THR A 120 -4.78 -11.72 3.38
CA THR A 120 -3.92 -12.90 3.31
C THR A 120 -4.45 -14.04 2.42
N VAL A 121 -5.52 -13.79 1.65
CA VAL A 121 -5.90 -14.60 0.48
C VAL A 121 -4.88 -14.48 -0.65
N PHE A 122 -4.21 -13.33 -0.76
CA PHE A 122 -3.12 -13.13 -1.71
C PHE A 122 -1.79 -13.66 -1.13
N PRO A 123 -1.02 -14.44 -1.91
CA PRO A 123 0.28 -14.98 -1.47
C PRO A 123 1.27 -13.93 -0.96
N GLU A 124 1.22 -12.72 -1.51
CA GLU A 124 2.08 -11.58 -1.15
C GLU A 124 1.94 -11.16 0.33
N PHE A 125 0.85 -11.57 1.00
CA PHE A 125 0.56 -11.24 2.38
C PHE A 125 0.53 -12.45 3.32
N TYR A 126 0.91 -13.65 2.87
CA TYR A 126 0.86 -14.85 3.72
C TYR A 126 1.67 -14.74 5.01
N SER A 127 2.81 -14.05 4.98
CA SER A 127 3.65 -13.83 6.18
C SER A 127 3.01 -12.91 7.22
N LEU A 128 1.99 -12.13 6.83
CA LEU A 128 1.27 -11.20 7.70
C LEU A 128 0.07 -11.85 8.41
N ARG A 129 -0.28 -13.09 8.05
CA ARG A 129 -1.38 -13.84 8.67
C ARG A 129 -1.16 -13.97 10.18
N ASN A 130 -2.25 -13.83 10.93
CA ASN A 130 -2.24 -14.03 12.36
C ASN A 130 -1.91 -15.50 12.66
N LYS A 131 -0.83 -15.71 13.40
CA LYS A 131 -0.34 -17.06 13.71
C LYS A 131 -1.18 -17.69 14.81
N ALA A 132 -1.24 -19.02 14.83
CA ALA A 132 -1.88 -19.74 15.93
C ALA A 132 -1.31 -19.29 17.29
N GLY A 133 -2.19 -19.07 18.27
CA GLY A 133 -1.81 -18.56 19.59
C GLY A 133 -1.56 -17.06 19.67
N CYS A 134 -1.48 -16.33 18.55
CA CYS A 134 -1.31 -14.88 18.60
C CYS A 134 -2.58 -14.13 18.97
N GLY A 135 -3.78 -14.62 18.59
CA GLY A 135 -5.04 -13.95 18.93
C GLY A 135 -4.99 -12.45 18.62
N SER A 136 -5.29 -11.60 19.60
CA SER A 136 -5.13 -10.14 19.51
C SER A 136 -3.75 -9.61 19.93
N SER A 137 -2.82 -10.47 20.38
CA SER A 137 -1.49 -10.07 20.83
C SER A 137 -0.62 -9.59 19.67
N CYS A 138 0.05 -8.45 19.86
CA CYS A 138 1.08 -7.91 18.97
C CYS A 138 2.48 -7.89 19.62
N SER A 139 2.66 -8.71 20.66
CA SER A 139 3.93 -8.81 21.40
C SER A 139 4.75 -10.02 20.97
N GLY A 140 6.07 -9.99 21.25
CA GLY A 140 6.97 -11.10 20.98
C GLY A 140 6.95 -11.56 19.52
N SER A 141 6.79 -12.86 19.28
CA SER A 141 6.72 -13.47 17.94
C SER A 141 5.49 -13.05 17.12
N CYS A 142 4.47 -12.47 17.75
CA CYS A 142 3.25 -11.98 17.10
C CYS A 142 3.37 -10.56 16.55
N ARG A 143 4.44 -9.83 16.90
CA ARG A 143 4.67 -8.46 16.41
C ARG A 143 4.71 -8.37 14.89
N SER A 144 5.20 -9.41 14.21
CA SER A 144 5.29 -9.45 12.74
C SER A 144 3.94 -9.49 12.02
N THR A 145 2.84 -9.74 12.73
CA THR A 145 1.48 -9.85 12.16
C THR A 145 0.65 -8.60 12.43
N CYS A 146 1.25 -7.54 12.98
CA CYS A 146 0.54 -6.34 13.38
C CYS A 146 1.16 -5.08 12.78
N SER A 147 0.29 -4.12 12.46
CA SER A 147 0.67 -2.75 12.15
C SER A 147 1.27 -2.05 13.37
N SER A 148 1.92 -0.92 13.13
CA SER A 148 2.56 -0.09 14.17
C SER A 148 1.59 0.39 15.26
N ASP A 149 0.31 0.54 14.92
CA ASP A 149 -0.77 0.94 15.83
C ASP A 149 -1.47 -0.24 16.54
N GLY A 150 -0.96 -1.46 16.37
CA GLY A 150 -1.41 -2.65 17.10
C GLY A 150 -2.61 -3.37 16.49
N ARG A 151 -3.06 -3.01 15.29
CA ARG A 151 -4.07 -3.78 14.53
C ARG A 151 -3.43 -4.98 13.84
N LYS A 152 -4.21 -6.02 13.59
CA LYS A 152 -3.76 -7.19 12.82
C LYS A 152 -3.77 -6.87 11.34
N PHE A 153 -2.66 -7.13 10.64
CA PHE A 153 -2.56 -6.86 9.20
C PHE A 153 -3.64 -7.56 8.40
N GLU A 154 -3.99 -8.80 8.76
CA GLU A 154 -5.03 -9.56 8.07
C GLU A 154 -6.43 -8.94 8.17
N ASP A 155 -6.67 -8.12 9.19
CA ASP A 155 -7.93 -7.45 9.47
C ASP A 155 -8.00 -6.03 8.89
N LEU A 156 -6.92 -5.53 8.29
CA LEU A 156 -6.90 -4.22 7.66
C LEU A 156 -7.68 -4.22 6.35
N ASP A 157 -8.27 -3.08 6.04
CA ASP A 157 -9.05 -2.88 4.81
C ASP A 157 -8.17 -2.56 3.60
N GLY A 158 -6.91 -2.20 3.87
CA GLY A 158 -5.86 -1.85 2.92
C GLY A 158 -4.50 -2.26 3.50
N VAL A 159 -3.63 -2.84 2.67
CA VAL A 159 -2.22 -3.03 3.00
C VAL A 159 -1.40 -3.18 1.71
N THR A 160 -0.19 -2.65 1.71
CA THR A 160 0.72 -2.74 0.57
C THR A 160 2.03 -3.46 0.91
N ASN A 161 2.39 -4.40 0.03
CA ASN A 161 3.72 -5.02 -0.10
C ASN A 161 4.10 -4.96 -1.60
N ASN A 162 4.53 -6.06 -2.21
CA ASN A 162 4.64 -6.16 -3.68
C ASN A 162 3.28 -6.08 -4.40
N LEU A 163 2.17 -6.27 -3.68
CA LEU A 163 0.79 -6.05 -4.13
C LEU A 163 0.13 -4.99 -3.23
N SER A 164 -0.77 -4.17 -3.75
CA SER A 164 -1.70 -3.35 -2.93
C SER A 164 -3.02 -4.08 -2.78
N GLY A 165 -3.29 -4.59 -1.57
CA GLY A 165 -4.52 -5.33 -1.25
C GLY A 165 -5.57 -4.40 -0.66
N VAL A 166 -6.80 -4.41 -1.19
CA VAL A 166 -7.91 -3.57 -0.71
C VAL A 166 -9.22 -4.34 -0.65
N ARG A 167 -9.99 -4.12 0.41
CA ARG A 167 -11.30 -4.76 0.60
C ARG A 167 -12.37 -4.12 -0.29
N GLU A 168 -13.25 -4.94 -0.86
CA GLU A 168 -14.26 -4.53 -1.85
C GLU A 168 -15.20 -3.42 -1.35
N ASP A 169 -15.58 -3.46 -0.07
CA ASP A 169 -16.44 -2.43 0.53
C ASP A 169 -15.82 -1.03 0.48
N ARG A 170 -14.48 -0.94 0.48
CA ARG A 170 -13.74 0.31 0.30
C ARG A 170 -13.74 0.80 -1.14
N ILE A 171 -13.82 -0.10 -2.11
CA ILE A 171 -14.02 0.26 -3.52
C ILE A 171 -15.44 0.79 -3.74
N ASN A 172 -16.42 0.13 -3.12
CA ASN A 172 -17.84 0.49 -3.23
C ASN A 172 -18.26 1.65 -2.34
N CYS A 173 -17.41 2.07 -1.41
CA CYS A 173 -17.69 3.14 -0.47
C CYS A 173 -18.87 2.82 0.47
N ASN A 174 -19.00 1.56 0.83
CA ASN A 174 -20.03 1.08 1.75
C ASN A 174 -19.63 1.41 3.21
N ASN A 175 -20.58 1.91 4.00
CA ASN A 175 -20.54 2.02 5.47
C ASN A 175 -19.35 2.70 6.16
N PHE A 176 -18.60 3.57 5.47
CA PHE A 176 -17.90 4.71 6.08
C PHE A 176 -17.88 5.79 5.00
N ALA A 177 -18.73 6.79 5.17
CA ALA A 177 -19.09 7.76 4.15
C ALA A 177 -17.89 8.47 3.51
N GLY A 178 -17.38 7.95 2.39
CA GLY A 178 -16.61 8.70 1.40
C GLY A 178 -15.48 9.58 1.91
N ALA A 179 -14.92 9.26 3.08
CA ALA A 179 -13.97 10.12 3.76
C ALA A 179 -12.60 10.00 3.13
N GLU A 180 -12.31 8.87 2.46
CA GLU A 180 -11.08 8.69 1.70
C GLU A 180 -11.18 7.54 0.69
N ASN A 181 -10.32 7.59 -0.33
CA ASN A 181 -10.11 6.50 -1.27
C ASN A 181 -8.89 5.67 -0.82
N ILE A 182 -9.16 4.54 -0.17
CA ILE A 182 -8.11 3.63 0.33
C ILE A 182 -7.31 3.01 -0.81
N LEU A 183 -7.92 2.74 -1.97
CA LEU A 183 -7.16 2.20 -3.10
C LEU A 183 -6.13 3.19 -3.63
N VAL A 184 -6.44 4.48 -3.66
CA VAL A 184 -5.48 5.52 -4.04
C VAL A 184 -4.31 5.56 -3.04
N HIS A 185 -4.59 5.45 -1.75
CA HIS A 185 -3.56 5.38 -0.69
C HIS A 185 -2.63 4.17 -0.89
N GLU A 186 -3.21 2.97 -0.94
CA GLU A 186 -2.44 1.73 -1.04
C GLU A 186 -1.64 1.69 -2.34
N PHE A 187 -2.23 2.12 -3.45
CA PHE A 187 -1.51 2.17 -4.72
C PHE A 187 -0.41 3.24 -4.70
N ALA A 188 -0.54 4.33 -3.95
CA ALA A 188 0.55 5.30 -3.80
C ALA A 188 1.80 4.69 -3.16
N HIS A 189 1.66 3.72 -2.24
CA HIS A 189 2.81 2.96 -1.73
C HIS A 189 3.50 2.13 -2.83
N GLN A 190 2.75 1.55 -3.78
CA GLN A 190 3.35 0.90 -4.96
C GLN A 190 4.14 1.88 -5.81
N VAL A 191 3.56 3.06 -6.06
CA VAL A 191 4.24 4.13 -6.78
C VAL A 191 5.55 4.49 -6.08
N TYR A 192 5.52 4.69 -4.77
CA TYR A 192 6.68 4.96 -3.94
C TYR A 192 7.76 3.87 -4.05
N ASN A 193 7.39 2.60 -3.89
CA ASN A 193 8.33 1.47 -3.89
C ASN A 193 8.98 1.22 -5.27
N TYR A 194 8.29 1.56 -6.36
CA TYR A 194 8.69 1.20 -7.71
C TYR A 194 8.87 2.38 -8.68
N MET A 195 8.92 3.61 -8.20
CA MET A 195 9.41 4.74 -9.00
C MET A 195 10.94 4.65 -9.19
N PRO A 196 11.53 5.46 -10.10
CA PRO A 196 12.98 5.61 -10.19
C PRO A 196 13.60 6.02 -8.85
N SER A 197 14.78 5.48 -8.52
CA SER A 197 15.44 5.77 -7.24
C SER A 197 15.73 7.26 -7.02
N SER A 198 15.92 8.04 -8.08
CA SER A 198 16.06 9.49 -7.98
C SER A 198 14.81 10.16 -7.41
N ASP A 199 13.62 9.68 -7.80
CA ASP A 199 12.33 10.24 -7.39
C ASP A 199 12.04 9.81 -5.95
N HIS A 200 12.28 8.53 -5.64
CA HIS A 200 12.17 8.00 -4.28
C HIS A 200 13.06 8.77 -3.29
N ASN A 201 14.35 8.94 -3.61
CA ASN A 201 15.30 9.66 -2.75
C ASN A 201 14.90 11.14 -2.58
N ARG A 202 14.26 11.72 -3.58
CA ARG A 202 13.77 13.09 -3.52
C ARG A 202 12.57 13.21 -2.59
N ILE A 203 11.66 12.24 -2.59
CA ILE A 203 10.56 12.20 -1.61
C ILE A 203 11.10 12.00 -0.18
N ASP A 204 12.08 11.11 0.01
CA ASP A 204 12.76 10.95 1.30
C ASP A 204 13.33 12.28 1.81
N TYR A 205 13.98 13.04 0.93
CA TYR A 205 14.50 14.36 1.26
C TYR A 205 13.38 15.35 1.64
N VAL A 206 12.30 15.41 0.85
CA VAL A 206 11.16 16.31 1.11
C VAL A 206 10.48 15.96 2.43
N TYR A 207 10.25 14.68 2.71
CA TYR A 207 9.71 14.23 4.00
C TYR A 207 10.59 14.69 5.17
N ASN A 208 11.90 14.44 5.09
CA ASN A 208 12.83 14.80 6.16
C ASN A 208 12.83 16.32 6.40
N TYR A 209 12.82 17.11 5.33
CA TYR A 209 12.72 18.56 5.43
C TYR A 209 11.40 18.99 6.08
N ALA A 210 10.27 18.45 5.62
CA ALA A 210 8.96 18.77 6.16
C ALA A 210 8.82 18.41 7.65
N ASN A 211 9.40 17.28 8.07
CA ASN A 211 9.43 16.85 9.46
C ASN A 211 10.33 17.75 10.33
N GLN A 212 11.54 18.08 9.87
CA GLN A 212 12.49 18.94 10.59
C GLN A 212 11.98 20.38 10.75
N HIS A 213 11.25 20.88 9.77
CA HIS A 213 10.74 22.26 9.74
C HIS A 213 9.27 22.37 10.16
N HIS A 214 8.64 21.27 10.59
CA HIS A 214 7.24 21.24 10.99
C HIS A 214 6.29 21.86 9.96
N ILE A 215 6.54 21.60 8.66
CA ILE A 215 5.66 22.08 7.58
C ILE A 215 4.26 21.49 7.74
N TRP A 216 4.20 20.22 8.17
CA TRP A 216 2.99 19.48 8.49
C TRP A 216 2.99 19.09 9.97
N THR A 217 1.82 18.75 10.51
CA THR A 217 1.69 18.38 11.93
C THR A 217 2.43 17.07 12.19
N VAL A 218 3.51 17.15 12.98
CA VAL A 218 4.28 15.95 13.37
C VAL A 218 3.50 15.05 14.31
N GLY A 219 3.77 13.74 14.26
CA GLY A 219 3.08 12.74 15.06
C GLY A 219 1.71 12.31 14.53
N THR A 220 1.25 12.86 13.40
CA THR A 220 0.11 12.31 12.66
C THR A 220 0.51 11.11 11.83
N TYR A 221 -0.49 10.34 11.36
CA TYR A 221 -0.27 9.16 10.52
C TYR A 221 0.57 9.48 9.28
N ALA A 222 0.21 10.54 8.55
CA ALA A 222 0.97 11.04 7.40
C ALA A 222 2.45 11.35 7.70
N MET A 223 2.79 11.71 8.95
CA MET A 223 4.17 12.05 9.32
C MET A 223 4.94 10.89 9.96
N THR A 224 4.38 9.67 9.98
CA THR A 224 5.00 8.49 10.60
C THR A 224 6.28 8.05 9.88
N ASN A 225 6.28 8.08 8.55
CA ASN A 225 7.43 7.73 7.70
C ASN A 225 7.24 8.32 6.28
N PRO A 226 8.28 8.32 5.42
CA PRO A 226 8.19 8.85 4.06
C PRO A 226 7.12 8.21 3.17
N SER A 227 6.83 6.92 3.35
CA SER A 227 5.86 6.17 2.54
C SER A 227 4.42 6.59 2.86
N GLU A 228 4.08 6.74 4.15
CA GLU A 228 2.77 7.27 4.58
C GLU A 228 2.60 8.73 4.17
N PHE A 229 3.67 9.52 4.30
CA PHE A 229 3.68 10.91 3.87
C PHE A 229 3.35 11.03 2.38
N TRP A 230 3.97 10.20 1.54
CA TRP A 230 3.69 10.14 0.13
C TRP A 230 2.25 9.69 -0.17
N ALA A 231 1.75 8.66 0.52
CA ALA A 231 0.42 8.11 0.27
C ALA A 231 -0.71 9.10 0.65
N GLU A 232 -0.62 9.72 1.81
CA GLU A 232 -1.55 10.75 2.27
C GLU A 232 -1.47 12.01 1.40
N ALA A 233 -0.26 12.41 0.99
CA ALA A 233 -0.08 13.54 0.09
C ALA A 233 -0.67 13.27 -1.30
N THR A 234 -0.57 12.02 -1.77
CA THR A 234 -1.21 11.57 -3.01
C THR A 234 -2.73 11.66 -2.93
N GLN A 235 -3.33 11.23 -1.81
CA GLN A 235 -4.78 11.37 -1.62
C GLN A 235 -5.19 12.85 -1.59
N ALA A 236 -4.41 13.73 -0.95
CA ALA A 236 -4.66 15.17 -0.94
C ALA A 236 -4.52 15.79 -2.35
N PHE A 237 -3.51 15.39 -3.12
CA PHE A 237 -3.23 15.88 -4.48
C PHE A 237 -4.34 15.54 -5.48
N PHE A 238 -4.96 14.38 -5.31
CA PHE A 238 -6.13 13.96 -6.09
C PHE A 238 -7.47 14.39 -5.47
N HIS A 239 -7.44 15.04 -4.30
CA HIS A 239 -8.63 15.40 -3.54
C HIS A 239 -9.58 14.22 -3.31
N VAL A 240 -9.00 13.11 -2.87
CA VAL A 240 -9.69 11.87 -2.54
C VAL A 240 -9.62 11.53 -1.05
N THR A 241 -9.40 12.53 -0.21
CA THR A 241 -9.49 12.42 1.26
C THR A 241 -10.12 13.67 1.86
N GLY A 242 -11.20 13.46 2.62
CA GLY A 242 -11.84 14.42 3.50
C GLY A 242 -11.53 14.20 4.98
N ARG A 243 -10.65 13.25 5.32
CA ARG A 243 -10.19 13.05 6.70
C ARG A 243 -9.25 14.16 7.13
N SER A 244 -9.31 14.56 8.39
CA SER A 244 -8.42 15.59 8.96
C SER A 244 -7.60 15.08 10.14
N ASP A 245 -7.90 13.88 10.63
CA ASP A 245 -7.26 13.26 11.78
C ASP A 245 -5.94 12.56 11.43
N VAL A 246 -5.77 12.12 10.18
CA VAL A 246 -4.59 11.35 9.73
C VAL A 246 -3.63 12.15 8.84
N THR A 247 -4.12 13.15 8.12
CA THR A 247 -3.42 13.80 7.01
C THR A 247 -2.33 14.80 7.42
N GLY A 248 -2.22 15.15 8.71
CA GLY A 248 -1.26 16.16 9.17
C GLY A 248 -1.47 17.56 8.58
N GLY A 249 -2.66 17.81 7.99
CA GLY A 249 -2.99 19.07 7.33
C GLY A 249 -2.77 19.09 5.81
N LEU A 250 -2.32 17.99 5.19
CA LEU A 250 -2.04 17.90 3.74
C LEU A 250 -3.25 18.28 2.86
N ASN A 251 -4.46 17.97 3.32
CA ASN A 251 -5.72 18.27 2.64
C ASN A 251 -6.48 19.47 3.24
N MET A 252 -5.85 20.28 4.10
CA MET A 252 -6.52 21.35 4.83
C MET A 252 -6.16 22.73 4.27
N CYS A 253 -7.13 23.41 3.67
CA CYS A 253 -6.98 24.72 3.05
C CYS A 253 -7.18 25.88 4.04
N ASN A 254 -6.79 27.08 3.61
CA ASN A 254 -6.81 28.32 4.40
C ASN A 254 -6.09 28.18 5.76
N ASN A 255 -4.81 27.80 5.72
CA ASN A 255 -3.96 27.59 6.90
C ASN A 255 -4.52 26.56 7.89
N GLY A 256 -5.18 25.51 7.40
CA GLY A 256 -5.69 24.42 8.24
C GLY A 256 -7.13 24.58 8.72
N GLN A 257 -7.88 25.59 8.25
CA GLN A 257 -9.22 25.87 8.75
C GLN A 257 -10.31 24.91 8.26
N TYR A 258 -10.19 24.38 7.04
CA TYR A 258 -11.17 23.46 6.47
C TYR A 258 -10.52 22.51 5.48
N VAL A 259 -11.13 21.34 5.27
CA VAL A 259 -10.74 20.40 4.21
C VAL A 259 -10.95 21.07 2.85
N CYS A 260 -9.89 21.14 2.03
CA CYS A 260 -9.95 21.71 0.67
C CYS A 260 -11.16 21.20 -0.10
N ARG A 261 -11.81 22.06 -0.88
CA ARG A 261 -13.13 21.81 -1.51
C ARG A 261 -13.04 21.21 -2.90
N SER A 262 -11.85 21.23 -3.49
CA SER A 262 -11.61 20.70 -4.82
C SER A 262 -10.16 20.27 -4.99
N GLU A 263 -9.92 19.46 -6.02
CA GLU A 263 -8.59 19.08 -6.49
C GLU A 263 -7.70 20.30 -6.77
N SER A 264 -8.26 21.31 -7.44
CA SER A 264 -7.54 22.56 -7.75
C SER A 264 -7.16 23.34 -6.49
N GLU A 265 -8.04 23.42 -5.49
CA GLU A 265 -7.75 24.12 -4.24
C GLU A 265 -6.70 23.37 -3.41
N GLY A 266 -6.82 22.03 -3.32
CA GLY A 266 -5.85 21.17 -2.64
C GLY A 266 -4.46 21.28 -3.27
N ARG A 267 -4.38 21.22 -4.60
CA ARG A 267 -3.13 21.40 -5.34
C ARG A 267 -2.52 22.78 -5.14
N ALA A 268 -3.32 23.85 -5.21
CA ALA A 268 -2.83 25.21 -4.97
C ALA A 268 -2.31 25.39 -3.53
N TYR A 269 -2.97 24.75 -2.56
CA TYR A 269 -2.53 24.78 -1.17
C TYR A 269 -1.20 24.02 -0.98
N LEU A 270 -1.08 22.80 -1.51
CA LEU A 270 0.17 22.04 -1.51
C LEU A 270 1.31 22.85 -2.16
N GLN A 271 1.07 23.42 -3.34
CA GLN A 271 2.05 24.24 -4.04
C GLN A 271 2.54 25.44 -3.22
N LYS A 272 1.63 26.09 -2.49
CA LYS A 272 1.97 27.26 -1.65
C LYS A 272 2.71 26.86 -0.38
N ARG A 273 2.31 25.76 0.26
CA ARG A 273 2.80 25.37 1.59
C ARG A 273 4.05 24.52 1.55
N ASP A 274 4.11 23.57 0.62
CA ASP A 274 5.21 22.63 0.44
C ASP A 274 5.50 22.47 -1.07
N PRO A 275 6.17 23.48 -1.67
CA PRO A 275 6.40 23.50 -3.12
C PRO A 275 7.25 22.32 -3.60
N TRP A 276 8.13 21.76 -2.77
CA TRP A 276 8.93 20.59 -3.14
C TRP A 276 8.09 19.32 -3.18
N LEU A 277 7.20 19.10 -2.20
CA LEU A 277 6.25 18.00 -2.26
C LEU A 277 5.35 18.12 -3.49
N PHE A 278 4.83 19.31 -3.76
CA PHE A 278 3.97 19.55 -4.91
C PHE A 278 4.68 19.28 -6.25
N GLU A 279 5.96 19.66 -6.36
CA GLU A 279 6.78 19.39 -7.55
C GLU A 279 6.87 17.88 -7.82
N GLU A 280 7.16 17.07 -6.80
CA GLU A 280 7.26 15.61 -6.96
C GLU A 280 5.91 14.97 -7.27
N LEU A 281 4.83 15.38 -6.60
CA LEU A 281 3.47 14.90 -6.91
C LEU A 281 3.09 15.21 -8.36
N SER A 282 3.34 16.44 -8.83
CA SER A 282 3.05 16.84 -10.20
C SER A 282 3.92 16.09 -11.21
N LYS A 283 5.21 15.94 -10.94
CA LYS A 283 6.14 15.18 -11.78
C LYS A 283 5.67 13.73 -11.93
N VAL A 284 5.32 13.08 -10.83
CA VAL A 284 4.92 11.68 -10.80
C VAL A 284 3.57 11.48 -11.48
N TYR A 285 2.53 12.17 -11.03
CA TYR A 285 1.15 11.86 -11.42
C TYR A 285 0.63 12.61 -12.63
N THR A 286 1.21 13.76 -12.96
CA THR A 286 0.76 14.58 -14.10
C THR A 286 1.85 14.89 -15.10
N ASN A 287 3.03 14.27 -14.96
CA ASN A 287 4.20 14.55 -15.80
C ASN A 287 4.49 16.06 -15.89
N SER A 288 4.46 16.72 -14.73
CA SER A 288 4.65 18.16 -14.54
C SER A 288 3.57 19.05 -15.17
N GLN A 289 2.35 18.52 -15.36
CA GLN A 289 1.17 19.27 -15.80
C GLN A 289 0.11 19.33 -14.69
N PRO A 290 0.34 20.08 -13.59
CA PRO A 290 -0.48 20.00 -12.38
C PRO A 290 -1.93 20.48 -12.52
N ASN A 291 -2.27 21.13 -13.63
CA ASN A 291 -3.64 21.59 -13.89
C ASN A 291 -4.51 20.52 -14.57
N THR A 292 -3.94 19.37 -14.95
CA THR A 292 -4.70 18.27 -15.55
C THR A 292 -5.61 17.64 -14.49
N PRO A 293 -6.95 17.67 -14.66
CA PRO A 293 -7.87 17.07 -13.71
C PRO A 293 -7.70 15.55 -13.67
N SER A 294 -7.73 14.98 -12.47
CA SER A 294 -7.62 13.53 -12.30
C SER A 294 -8.90 12.79 -12.66
N GLY A 295 -10.06 13.40 -12.36
CA GLY A 295 -11.37 12.75 -12.46
C GLY A 295 -11.61 11.70 -11.37
N LEU A 296 -10.73 11.59 -10.36
CA LEU A 296 -10.92 10.72 -9.21
C LEU A 296 -11.89 11.35 -8.21
N THR A 297 -12.50 10.50 -7.39
CA THR A 297 -13.33 10.90 -6.25
C THR A 297 -12.86 10.16 -5.00
N ALA A 298 -13.06 10.78 -3.83
CA ALA A 298 -12.82 10.14 -2.54
C ALA A 298 -13.58 8.80 -2.43
N CYS A 299 -14.73 8.75 -3.10
CA CYS A 299 -15.59 7.60 -3.28
C CYS A 299 -16.56 7.83 -4.46
#